data_AF-A0A2S0KMW9-F1
#
_entry.id   AF-A0A2S0KMW9-F1
#
_cell.length_a   1.000
_cell.length_b   1.000
_cell.length_c   1.000
_cell.angle_alpha   90.00
_cell.angle_beta   90.00
_cell.angle_gamma   90.00
#
_symmetry.space_group_name_H-M   'P 1'
#
loop_
_entity.id
_entity.type
_entity.pdbx_description
1 polymer ?
#
loop_
_entity_poly.entity_id
_entity_poly.type
_entity_poly.pdbx_seq_one_letter_code
_entity_poly.pdbx_strand_id
1 'polypeptide(L)'
;MSLTFMIEALKFNKLKSRNTIKYIFLIVFLLNSLFLLFPLGDKDLSPFINWVYNNGNLFNETRYLLPDANANSILSWGNIIYLSSQLVMKLLNLAFVFLYGAIALGDYIGKPSSESIETYLKKIPQLLLFLALLIVPFVSGAFLFMLPFYIILTKLVFSMFYVYEDKEKLSTALSESFYQTKGITFSLVWSLIILEFVLSLIRNLLALLVPANIVGYSLITAFSTAVSVFVIGRLFTLYYIYYAKINPRGLVRIEGSVFDIVDNIKHIQEEISGEPRD
;
A
#
# COMPACT_ATOMS: atom_id res chain seq x y z
N MET A 1 9.77 5.21 17.79
CA MET A 1 10.11 5.47 16.37
C MET A 1 8.93 5.29 15.43
N SER A 2 8.22 4.16 15.46
CA SER A 2 7.05 3.87 14.60
C SER A 2 5.96 4.96 14.62
N LEU A 3 5.55 5.40 15.81
CA LEU A 3 4.53 6.45 15.97
C LEU A 3 4.91 7.78 15.33
N THR A 4 6.17 8.19 15.43
CA THR A 4 6.63 9.46 14.84
C THR A 4 6.60 9.41 13.32
N PHE A 5 7.06 8.30 12.72
CA PHE A 5 6.94 8.11 11.27
C PHE A 5 5.49 8.09 10.81
N MET A 6 4.57 7.52 11.60
CA MET A 6 3.15 7.56 11.30
C MET A 6 2.60 9.00 11.33
N ILE A 7 2.90 9.78 12.36
CA ILE A 7 2.48 11.18 12.46
C ILE A 7 3.06 12.01 11.31
N GLU A 8 4.32 11.76 10.93
CA GLU A 8 4.96 12.44 9.81
C GLU A 8 4.38 11.98 8.46
N ALA A 9 3.96 10.72 8.34
CA ALA A 9 3.30 10.19 7.16
C ALA A 9 1.91 10.82 6.92
N LEU A 10 1.20 11.21 7.99
CA LEU A 10 -0.08 11.93 7.88
C LEU A 10 0.08 13.31 7.22
N LYS A 11 1.30 13.88 7.20
CA LYS A 11 1.61 15.17 6.55
C LYS A 11 1.93 15.00 5.06
N PHE A 12 1.22 14.13 4.35
CA PHE A 12 1.46 13.81 2.93
C PHE A 12 1.33 15.01 1.98
N ASN A 13 0.70 16.10 2.42
CA ASN A 13 0.54 17.33 1.65
C ASN A 13 1.74 18.31 1.74
N LYS A 14 2.77 18.03 2.54
CA LYS A 14 3.92 18.92 2.80
C LYS A 14 5.08 18.81 1.79
N LEU A 15 4.86 18.18 0.64
CA LEU A 15 5.88 18.02 -0.41
C LEU A 15 5.98 19.27 -1.30
N LYS A 16 7.15 19.51 -1.90
CA LYS A 16 7.40 20.66 -2.81
C LYS A 16 6.46 20.58 -4.03
N SER A 17 6.19 19.36 -4.50
CA SER A 17 5.32 19.03 -5.63
C SER A 17 3.81 19.04 -5.32
N ARG A 18 3.34 20.05 -4.57
CA ARG A 18 1.96 20.13 -4.04
C ARG A 18 0.86 20.01 -5.10
N ASN A 19 1.03 20.64 -6.27
CA ASN A 19 -0.02 20.61 -7.32
C ASN A 19 -0.12 19.23 -7.96
N THR A 20 1.01 18.60 -8.28
CA THR A 20 1.08 17.23 -8.81
C THR A 20 0.36 16.25 -7.89
N ILE A 21 0.62 16.34 -6.58
CA ILE A 21 -0.01 15.50 -5.55
C ILE A 21 -1.53 15.69 -5.50
N LYS A 22 -2.04 16.92 -5.63
CA LYS A 22 -3.48 17.19 -5.69
C LYS A 22 -4.14 16.52 -6.89
N TYR A 23 -3.52 16.57 -8.07
CA TYR A 23 -4.06 15.93 -9.27
C TYR A 23 -4.08 14.41 -9.14
N ILE A 24 -3.00 13.80 -8.65
CA ILE A 24 -2.96 12.35 -8.42
C ILE A 24 -4.02 11.97 -7.37
N PHE A 25 -4.17 12.76 -6.30
CA PHE A 25 -5.18 12.50 -5.28
C PHE A 25 -6.59 12.50 -5.87
N LEU A 26 -6.90 13.49 -6.71
CA LEU A 26 -8.18 13.57 -7.40
C LEU A 26 -8.42 12.36 -8.31
N ILE A 27 -7.39 11.91 -9.04
CA ILE A 27 -7.47 10.71 -9.89
C ILE A 27 -7.77 9.47 -9.05
N VAL A 28 -7.01 9.24 -7.97
CA VAL A 28 -7.22 8.09 -7.07
C VAL A 28 -8.62 8.14 -6.45
N PHE A 29 -9.07 9.31 -6.01
CA PHE A 29 -10.39 9.51 -5.45
C PHE A 29 -11.51 9.19 -6.44
N LEU A 30 -11.42 9.71 -7.67
CA LEU A 30 -12.41 9.48 -8.73
C LEU A 30 -12.45 8.01 -9.14
N LEU A 31 -11.29 7.37 -9.32
CA LEU A 31 -11.21 5.95 -9.64
C LEU A 31 -11.87 5.09 -8.55
N ASN A 32 -11.52 5.31 -7.28
CA ASN A 32 -12.14 4.55 -6.19
C ASN A 32 -13.64 4.84 -6.05
N SER A 33 -14.07 6.08 -6.28
CA SER A 33 -15.48 6.47 -6.26
C SER A 33 -16.27 5.76 -7.36
N LEU A 34 -15.76 5.75 -8.59
CA LEU A 34 -16.39 5.07 -9.72
C LEU A 34 -16.56 3.58 -9.46
N PHE A 35 -15.53 2.90 -8.95
CA PHE A 35 -15.60 1.46 -8.66
C PHE A 35 -16.55 1.11 -7.50
N LEU A 36 -16.69 1.99 -6.51
CA LEU A 36 -17.62 1.79 -5.40
C LEU A 36 -19.07 2.02 -5.82
N LEU A 37 -19.32 3.09 -6.58
CA LEU A 37 -20.64 3.47 -7.08
C LEU A 37 -21.14 2.53 -8.19
N PHE A 38 -20.25 2.06 -9.05
CA PHE A 38 -20.55 1.18 -10.17
C PHE A 38 -19.73 -0.12 -10.05
N PRO A 39 -20.08 -0.98 -9.08
CA PRO A 39 -19.38 -2.24 -8.92
C PRO A 39 -19.55 -3.11 -10.16
N LEU A 40 -18.46 -3.75 -10.58
CA LEU A 40 -18.49 -4.71 -11.67
C LEU A 40 -18.90 -6.08 -11.13
N GLY A 41 -19.85 -6.74 -11.79
CA GLY A 41 -20.30 -8.09 -11.40
C GLY A 41 -21.31 -8.09 -10.24
N ASP A 42 -21.40 -9.24 -9.58
CA ASP A 42 -22.37 -9.50 -8.51
C ASP A 42 -21.71 -9.41 -7.13
N LYS A 43 -22.21 -8.49 -6.31
CA LYS A 43 -21.77 -8.25 -4.92
C LYS A 43 -22.27 -9.33 -3.96
N ASP A 44 -23.32 -10.05 -4.32
CA ASP A 44 -23.95 -11.02 -3.43
C ASP A 44 -23.11 -12.30 -3.33
N LEU A 45 -22.33 -12.40 -2.26
CA LEU A 45 -21.53 -13.58 -1.91
C LEU A 45 -22.28 -14.51 -0.95
N SER A 46 -23.56 -14.28 -0.66
CA SER A 46 -24.36 -15.16 0.20
C SER A 46 -24.36 -16.63 -0.24
N PRO A 47 -24.39 -16.99 -1.55
CA PRO A 47 -24.28 -18.40 -1.97
C PRO A 47 -22.99 -19.07 -1.50
N PHE A 48 -21.85 -18.36 -1.60
CA PHE A 48 -20.56 -18.84 -1.13
C PHE A 48 -20.54 -18.96 0.40
N ILE A 49 -21.04 -17.96 1.13
CA ILE A 49 -21.08 -17.99 2.60
C ILE A 49 -21.96 -19.14 3.10
N ASN A 50 -23.13 -19.33 2.50
CA ASN A 50 -24.02 -20.44 2.84
C ASN A 50 -23.37 -21.79 2.53
N TRP A 51 -22.64 -21.91 1.41
CA TRP A 51 -21.87 -23.11 1.09
C TRP A 51 -20.78 -23.38 2.14
N VAL A 52 -20.01 -22.37 2.56
CA VAL A 52 -18.99 -22.50 3.62
C VAL A 52 -19.61 -22.89 4.95
N TYR A 53 -20.75 -22.31 5.32
CA TYR A 53 -21.42 -22.64 6.58
C TYR A 53 -21.99 -24.06 6.57
N ASN A 54 -22.69 -24.45 5.50
CA ASN A 54 -23.33 -25.76 5.38
C ASN A 54 -22.31 -26.90 5.20
N ASN A 55 -21.17 -26.63 4.55
CA ASN A 55 -20.10 -27.61 4.38
C ASN A 55 -18.96 -27.45 5.39
N GLY A 56 -19.04 -26.48 6.31
CA GLY A 56 -17.98 -26.11 7.27
C GLY A 56 -17.55 -27.23 8.23
N ASN A 57 -18.27 -28.35 8.25
CA ASN A 57 -17.82 -29.63 8.79
C ASN A 57 -16.80 -30.35 7.87
N LEU A 58 -15.99 -29.61 7.10
CA LEU A 58 -14.91 -30.14 6.23
C LEU A 58 -13.92 -31.04 7.00
N PHE A 59 -13.82 -30.91 8.32
CA PHE A 59 -12.96 -31.73 9.17
C PHE A 59 -13.67 -32.91 9.84
N ASN A 60 -15.01 -32.99 9.78
CA ASN A 60 -15.78 -33.95 10.58
C ASN A 60 -16.35 -35.14 9.81
N GLU A 61 -16.35 -35.17 8.47
CA GLU A 61 -16.82 -36.35 7.75
C GLU A 61 -15.96 -36.68 6.52
N THR A 62 -15.56 -37.95 6.44
CA THR A 62 -14.92 -38.65 5.32
C THR A 62 -15.76 -38.71 4.04
N ARG A 63 -16.69 -37.77 3.85
CA ARG A 63 -17.43 -37.64 2.59
C ARG A 63 -16.54 -36.93 1.59
N TYR A 64 -15.77 -37.72 0.86
CA TYR A 64 -15.31 -37.38 -0.48
C TYR A 64 -16.56 -37.18 -1.36
N LEU A 65 -17.17 -36.00 -1.28
CA LEU A 65 -18.26 -35.58 -2.15
C LEU A 65 -17.66 -35.41 -3.54
N LEU A 66 -17.87 -36.42 -4.39
CA LEU A 66 -17.85 -36.21 -5.83
C LEU A 66 -18.76 -35.00 -6.11
N PRO A 67 -18.28 -33.98 -6.84
CA PRO A 67 -19.09 -32.81 -7.14
C PRO A 67 -20.34 -33.30 -7.88
N ASP A 68 -21.50 -33.10 -7.25
CA ASP A 68 -22.80 -33.39 -7.87
C ASP A 68 -22.86 -32.54 -9.15
N ALA A 69 -23.03 -33.18 -10.30
CA ALA A 69 -23.00 -32.51 -11.61
C ALA A 69 -24.10 -31.45 -11.74
N ASN A 70 -25.10 -31.47 -10.85
CA ASN A 70 -26.20 -30.52 -10.75
C ASN A 70 -26.03 -29.49 -9.63
N ALA A 71 -24.89 -29.47 -8.92
CA ALA A 71 -24.62 -28.44 -7.94
C ALA A 71 -24.41 -27.10 -8.66
N ASN A 72 -25.30 -26.15 -8.40
CA ASN A 72 -25.11 -24.76 -8.81
C ASN A 72 -23.69 -24.30 -8.41
N SER A 73 -22.99 -23.65 -9.34
CA SER A 73 -21.64 -23.16 -9.10
C SER A 73 -21.59 -22.33 -7.82
N ILE A 74 -20.72 -22.71 -6.87
CA ILE A 74 -20.56 -22.07 -5.56
C ILE A 74 -20.36 -20.55 -5.69
N LEU A 75 -19.67 -20.13 -6.77
CA LEU A 75 -19.50 -18.74 -7.16
C LEU A 75 -20.08 -18.56 -8.56
N SER A 76 -20.94 -17.55 -8.73
CA SER A 76 -21.39 -17.13 -10.06
C SER A 76 -20.24 -16.45 -10.81
N TRP A 77 -20.34 -16.38 -12.14
CA TRP A 77 -19.43 -15.55 -12.94
C TRP A 77 -19.46 -14.08 -12.51
N GLY A 78 -20.63 -13.58 -12.10
CA GLY A 78 -20.77 -12.23 -11.53
C GLY A 78 -19.90 -12.03 -10.30
N ASN A 79 -19.87 -13.01 -9.39
CA ASN A 79 -19.04 -12.93 -8.17
C ASN A 79 -17.55 -12.96 -8.51
N ILE A 80 -17.13 -13.79 -9.47
CA ILE A 80 -15.73 -13.87 -9.91
C ILE A 80 -15.28 -12.53 -10.49
N ILE A 81 -16.11 -11.90 -11.34
CA ILE A 81 -15.85 -10.56 -11.90
C ILE A 81 -15.75 -9.52 -10.78
N TYR A 82 -16.67 -9.57 -9.82
CA TYR A 82 -16.65 -8.66 -8.67
C TYR A 82 -15.36 -8.80 -7.85
N LEU A 83 -15.01 -10.01 -7.43
CA LEU A 83 -13.78 -10.27 -6.66
C LEU A 83 -12.52 -9.88 -7.43
N SER A 84 -12.47 -10.20 -8.73
CA SER A 84 -11.35 -9.81 -9.61
C SER A 84 -11.23 -8.29 -9.72
N SER A 85 -12.35 -7.57 -9.83
CA SER A 85 -12.36 -6.11 -9.87
C SER A 85 -11.84 -5.49 -8.56
N GLN A 86 -12.19 -6.08 -7.40
CA GLN A 86 -11.68 -5.66 -6.10
C GLN A 86 -10.17 -5.86 -6.01
N LEU A 87 -9.66 -7.01 -6.46
CA LEU A 87 -8.22 -7.29 -6.51
C LEU A 87 -7.49 -6.28 -7.40
N VAL A 88 -7.99 -6.04 -8.62
CA VAL A 88 -7.42 -5.05 -9.55
C VAL A 88 -7.37 -3.66 -8.90
N MET A 89 -8.43 -3.24 -8.20
CA MET A 89 -8.43 -1.95 -7.51
C MET A 89 -7.44 -1.87 -6.35
N LYS A 90 -7.22 -2.97 -5.61
CA LYS A 90 -6.17 -3.02 -4.57
C LYS A 90 -4.78 -2.93 -5.18
N LEU A 91 -4.52 -3.62 -6.28
CA LEU A 91 -3.24 -3.54 -7.01
C LEU A 91 -3.02 -2.15 -7.60
N LEU A 92 -4.06 -1.52 -8.13
CA LEU A 92 -4.00 -0.15 -8.67
C LEU A 92 -3.70 0.86 -7.56
N ASN A 93 -4.36 0.76 -6.41
CA ASN A 93 -4.07 1.60 -5.25
C ASN A 93 -2.63 1.39 -4.76
N LEU A 94 -2.14 0.14 -4.74
CA LEU A 94 -0.74 -0.16 -4.41
C LEU A 94 0.25 0.44 -5.43
N ALA A 95 -0.09 0.45 -6.72
CA ALA A 95 0.70 1.18 -7.71
C ALA A 95 0.71 2.69 -7.39
N PHE A 96 -0.42 3.30 -7.04
CA PHE A 96 -0.43 4.72 -6.63
C PHE A 96 0.37 5.00 -5.34
N VAL A 97 0.40 4.05 -4.40
CA VAL A 97 1.26 4.12 -3.21
C VAL A 97 2.73 4.26 -3.63
N PHE A 98 3.18 3.42 -4.58
CA PHE A 98 4.57 3.47 -5.08
C PHE A 98 4.85 4.69 -5.96
N LEU A 99 3.90 5.13 -6.79
CA LEU A 99 4.02 6.36 -7.57
C LEU A 99 4.23 7.57 -6.66
N TYR A 100 3.37 7.71 -5.64
CA TYR A 100 3.52 8.78 -4.67
C TYR A 100 4.84 8.65 -3.90
N GLY A 101 5.24 7.43 -3.53
CA GLY A 101 6.52 7.18 -2.89
C GLY A 101 7.72 7.62 -3.75
N ALA A 102 7.69 7.34 -5.05
CA ALA A 102 8.71 7.78 -6.00
C ALA A 102 8.78 9.31 -6.11
N ILE A 103 7.64 10.00 -6.14
CA ILE A 103 7.57 11.47 -6.13
C ILE A 103 8.14 12.01 -4.81
N ALA A 104 7.71 11.45 -3.68
CA ALA A 104 8.19 11.86 -2.37
C ALA A 104 9.70 11.67 -2.24
N LEU A 105 10.22 10.51 -2.66
CA LEU A 105 11.66 10.24 -2.68
C LEU A 105 12.40 11.23 -3.59
N GLY A 106 11.85 11.51 -4.78
CA GLY A 106 12.34 12.53 -5.71
C GLY A 106 12.48 13.91 -5.06
N ASP A 107 11.44 14.37 -4.35
CA ASP A 107 11.46 15.63 -3.61
C ASP A 107 12.55 15.61 -2.52
N TYR A 108 12.81 14.48 -1.86
CA TYR A 108 13.88 14.35 -0.86
C TYR A 108 15.28 14.44 -1.45
N ILE A 109 15.48 14.01 -2.70
CA ILE A 109 16.77 14.06 -3.41
C ILE A 109 16.91 15.27 -4.34
N GLY A 110 15.98 16.23 -4.28
CA GLY A 110 16.02 17.45 -5.08
C GLY A 110 15.62 17.27 -6.55
N LYS A 111 15.01 16.14 -6.93
CA LYS A 111 14.52 15.93 -8.30
C LYS A 111 13.13 16.54 -8.52
N PRO A 112 12.85 17.09 -9.71
CA PRO A 112 11.52 17.60 -10.03
C PRO A 112 10.51 16.46 -10.16
N SER A 113 9.27 16.68 -9.70
CA SER A 113 8.22 15.64 -9.72
C SER A 113 7.91 15.07 -11.11
N SER A 114 8.11 15.85 -12.18
CA SER A 114 7.94 15.37 -13.56
C SER A 114 8.95 14.27 -13.91
N GLU A 115 10.22 14.43 -13.52
CA GLU A 115 11.27 13.42 -13.74
C GLU A 115 10.99 12.15 -12.90
N SER A 116 10.50 12.32 -11.67
CA SER A 116 10.12 11.20 -10.81
C SER A 116 8.96 10.39 -11.40
N ILE A 117 7.94 11.07 -11.94
CA ILE A 117 6.81 10.41 -12.61
C ILE A 117 7.29 9.71 -13.88
N GLU A 118 8.08 10.38 -14.72
CA GLU A 118 8.60 9.79 -15.96
C GLU A 118 9.43 8.53 -15.68
N THR A 119 10.32 8.60 -14.70
CA THR A 119 11.14 7.46 -14.27
C THR A 119 10.26 6.31 -13.78
N TYR A 120 9.26 6.60 -12.96
CA TYR A 120 8.29 5.60 -12.50
C TYR A 120 7.50 4.96 -13.66
N LEU A 121 7.00 5.76 -14.60
CA LEU A 121 6.22 5.28 -15.74
C LEU A 121 7.07 4.35 -16.63
N LYS A 122 8.35 4.66 -16.85
CA LYS A 122 9.29 3.78 -17.58
C LYS A 122 9.49 2.43 -16.89
N LYS A 123 9.20 2.33 -15.59
CA LYS A 123 9.36 1.13 -14.75
C LYS A 123 8.06 0.37 -14.54
N ILE A 124 6.95 0.78 -15.15
CA ILE A 124 5.65 0.08 -15.07
C ILE A 124 5.76 -1.43 -15.37
N PRO A 125 6.49 -1.89 -16.40
CA PRO A 125 6.58 -3.34 -16.65
C PRO A 125 7.19 -4.12 -15.48
N GLN A 126 8.21 -3.56 -14.82
CA GLN A 126 8.84 -4.16 -13.65
C GLN A 126 7.92 -4.09 -12.43
N LEU A 127 7.18 -2.99 -12.26
CA LEU A 127 6.13 -2.88 -11.25
C LEU A 127 5.03 -3.92 -11.46
N LEU A 128 4.56 -4.14 -12.68
CA LEU A 128 3.55 -5.15 -12.97
C LEU A 128 4.04 -6.54 -12.62
N LEU A 129 5.31 -6.85 -12.91
CA LEU A 129 5.92 -8.12 -12.50
C LEU A 129 6.00 -8.25 -10.98
N PHE A 130 6.38 -7.18 -10.28
CA PHE A 130 6.40 -7.12 -8.82
C PHE A 130 4.99 -7.32 -8.22
N LEU A 131 3.98 -6.64 -8.76
CA LEU A 131 2.59 -6.77 -8.34
C LEU A 131 2.05 -8.18 -8.60
N ALA A 132 2.38 -8.78 -9.75
CA ALA A 132 2.02 -10.16 -10.06
C ALA A 132 2.66 -11.15 -9.06
N LEU A 133 3.90 -10.92 -8.66
CA LEU A 133 4.59 -11.73 -7.65
C LEU A 133 3.90 -11.63 -6.27
N LEU A 134 3.29 -10.49 -5.95
CA LEU A 134 2.52 -10.29 -4.72
C LEU A 134 1.13 -10.97 -4.73
N ILE A 135 0.62 -11.44 -5.88
CA ILE A 135 -0.66 -12.16 -5.93
C ILE A 135 -0.55 -13.49 -5.18
N VAL A 136 0.55 -14.23 -5.33
CA VAL A 136 0.76 -15.51 -4.66
C VAL A 136 0.66 -15.39 -3.12
N PRO A 137 1.45 -14.52 -2.45
CA PRO A 137 1.35 -14.36 -1.01
C PRO A 137 0.02 -13.75 -0.57
N PHE A 138 -0.65 -12.96 -1.42
CA PHE A 138 -1.98 -12.43 -1.15
C PHE A 138 -3.03 -13.55 -1.08
N VAL A 139 -3.07 -14.42 -2.10
CA VAL A 139 -4.00 -15.55 -2.16
C VAL A 139 -3.72 -16.55 -1.06
N SER A 140 -2.45 -16.90 -0.81
CA SER A 140 -2.10 -17.81 0.31
C SER A 140 -2.38 -17.16 1.67
N GLY A 141 -2.22 -15.83 1.77
CA GLY A 141 -2.46 -15.06 2.98
C GLY A 141 -3.93 -15.03 3.39
N ALA A 142 -4.86 -15.15 2.44
CA ALA A 142 -6.30 -15.16 2.73
C ALA A 142 -6.71 -16.24 3.74
N PHE A 143 -6.04 -17.39 3.73
CA PHE A 143 -6.28 -18.49 4.66
C PHE A 143 -5.63 -18.30 6.04
N LEU A 144 -4.71 -17.35 6.17
CA LEU A 144 -3.88 -17.11 7.36
C LEU A 144 -4.03 -15.67 7.88
N PHE A 145 -5.26 -15.14 7.86
CA PHE A 145 -5.59 -13.78 8.34
C PHE A 145 -4.77 -12.66 7.68
N MET A 146 -4.33 -12.85 6.43
CA MET A 146 -3.47 -11.92 5.68
C MET A 146 -2.11 -11.60 6.33
N LEU A 147 -1.75 -12.22 7.47
CA LEU A 147 -0.48 -11.98 8.16
C LEU A 147 0.73 -12.31 7.27
N PRO A 148 0.79 -13.45 6.55
CA PRO A 148 1.91 -13.76 5.67
C PRO A 148 2.08 -12.73 4.56
N PHE A 149 0.97 -12.22 4.03
CA PHE A 149 0.98 -11.20 2.99
C PHE A 149 1.64 -9.92 3.51
N TYR A 150 1.25 -9.42 4.69
CA TYR A 150 1.86 -8.21 5.26
C TYR A 150 3.35 -8.40 5.56
N ILE A 151 3.76 -9.56 6.08
CA ILE A 151 5.18 -9.84 6.33
C ILE A 151 5.98 -9.83 5.02
N ILE A 152 5.49 -10.47 3.97
CA ILE A 152 6.17 -10.52 2.68
C ILE A 152 6.18 -9.12 2.02
N LEU A 153 5.04 -8.44 2.00
CA LEU A 153 4.92 -7.09 1.45
C LEU A 153 5.93 -6.14 2.10
N THR A 154 6.02 -6.15 3.43
CA THR A 154 6.94 -5.26 4.16
C THR A 154 8.41 -5.62 3.95
N LYS A 155 8.74 -6.89 3.66
CA LYS A 155 10.10 -7.27 3.26
C LYS A 155 10.45 -6.82 1.85
N LEU A 156 9.46 -6.69 0.98
CA LEU A 156 9.65 -6.39 -0.42
C LEU A 156 9.36 -4.92 -0.77
N VAL A 157 8.89 -4.12 0.17
CA VAL A 157 8.43 -2.75 -0.08
C VAL A 157 9.55 -1.82 -0.57
N PHE A 158 10.80 -2.04 -0.14
CA PHE A 158 11.94 -1.24 -0.58
C PHE A 158 12.38 -1.57 -2.01
N SER A 159 12.04 -2.75 -2.53
CA SER A 159 12.42 -3.18 -3.89
C SER A 159 11.97 -2.18 -4.94
N MET A 160 10.79 -1.59 -4.78
CA MET A 160 10.27 -0.61 -5.74
C MET A 160 11.05 0.70 -5.71
N PHE A 161 11.56 1.11 -4.55
CA PHE A 161 12.41 2.29 -4.42
C PHE A 161 13.81 2.03 -4.98
N TYR A 162 14.36 0.82 -4.80
CA TYR A 162 15.60 0.39 -5.45
C TYR A 162 15.48 0.35 -6.98
N VAL A 163 14.38 -0.19 -7.51
CA VAL A 163 14.12 -0.19 -8.97
C VAL A 163 13.97 1.24 -9.53
N TYR A 164 13.53 2.17 -8.70
CA TYR A 164 13.35 3.58 -9.04
C TYR A 164 14.67 4.37 -8.98
N GLU A 165 15.44 4.27 -7.89
CA GLU A 165 16.72 4.97 -7.71
C GLU A 165 17.82 4.36 -8.59
N ASP A 166 17.88 3.04 -8.68
CA ASP A 166 18.94 2.32 -9.38
C ASP A 166 18.43 1.61 -10.64
N LYS A 167 19.32 1.47 -11.63
CA LYS A 167 19.07 0.68 -12.85
C LYS A 167 19.13 -0.83 -12.58
N GLU A 168 18.92 -1.26 -11.34
CA GLU A 168 19.02 -2.66 -10.98
C GLU A 168 17.88 -3.50 -11.56
N LYS A 169 18.19 -4.78 -11.79
CA LYS A 169 17.18 -5.78 -12.15
C LYS A 169 16.31 -6.02 -10.92
N LEU A 170 15.02 -6.27 -11.15
CA LEU A 170 14.04 -6.51 -10.08
C LEU A 170 14.51 -7.60 -9.09
N SER A 171 15.20 -8.63 -9.55
CA SER A 171 15.76 -9.69 -8.69
C SER A 171 16.73 -9.16 -7.63
N THR A 172 17.63 -8.24 -8.02
CA THR A 172 18.62 -7.66 -7.11
C THR A 172 17.92 -6.74 -6.12
N ALA A 173 17.00 -5.90 -6.60
CA ALA A 173 16.19 -5.03 -5.76
C ALA A 173 15.35 -5.79 -4.72
N LEU A 174 14.79 -6.95 -5.07
CA LEU A 174 14.06 -7.83 -4.15
C LEU A 174 14.99 -8.38 -3.05
N SER A 175 16.19 -8.81 -3.43
CA SER A 175 17.21 -9.31 -2.50
C SER A 175 17.64 -8.22 -1.52
N GLU A 176 18.02 -7.05 -2.03
CA GLU A 176 18.44 -5.91 -1.21
C GLU A 176 17.32 -5.45 -0.27
N SER A 177 16.09 -5.33 -0.78
CA SER A 177 14.92 -5.02 0.06
C SER A 177 14.75 -6.02 1.20
N PHE A 178 14.91 -7.32 0.93
CA PHE A 178 14.77 -8.36 1.95
C PHE A 178 15.85 -8.25 3.03
N TYR A 179 17.10 -7.97 2.64
CA TYR A 179 18.20 -7.81 3.59
C TYR A 179 18.04 -6.54 4.43
N GLN A 180 17.68 -5.42 3.82
CA GLN A 180 17.53 -4.14 4.51
C GLN A 180 16.34 -4.10 5.46
N THR A 181 15.29 -4.85 5.15
CA THR A 181 14.10 -4.93 6.01
C THR A 181 14.27 -5.94 7.16
N LYS A 182 15.36 -6.74 7.16
CA LYS A 182 15.66 -7.73 8.19
C LYS A 182 15.99 -7.04 9.52
N GLY A 183 14.99 -6.96 10.40
CA GLY A 183 15.10 -6.34 11.72
C GLY A 183 14.10 -5.21 11.95
N ILE A 184 13.55 -4.64 10.88
CA ILE A 184 12.54 -3.56 10.96
C ILE A 184 11.14 -4.02 10.52
N THR A 185 11.02 -5.24 9.99
CA THR A 185 9.75 -5.80 9.48
C THR A 185 8.61 -5.64 10.50
N PHE A 186 8.86 -5.98 11.77
CA PHE A 186 7.84 -5.87 12.83
C PHE A 186 7.40 -4.41 13.03
N SER A 187 8.35 -3.47 13.11
CA SER A 187 8.05 -2.03 13.23
C SER A 187 7.23 -1.52 12.06
N LEU A 188 7.55 -1.94 10.84
CA LEU A 188 6.85 -1.54 9.62
C LEU A 188 5.42 -2.12 9.59
N VAL A 189 5.26 -3.42 9.85
CA VAL A 189 3.95 -4.08 9.95
C VAL A 189 3.09 -3.42 11.03
N TRP A 190 3.67 -3.19 12.21
CA TRP A 190 2.97 -2.55 13.33
C TRP A 190 2.51 -1.12 12.98
N SER A 191 3.37 -0.34 12.32
CA SER A 191 3.00 1.00 11.84
C SER A 191 1.86 0.95 10.82
N LEU A 192 1.84 -0.03 9.92
CA LEU A 192 0.73 -0.20 8.97
C LEU A 192 -0.58 -0.57 9.67
N ILE A 193 -0.54 -1.46 10.66
CA ILE A 193 -1.72 -1.86 11.44
C ILE A 193 -2.28 -0.65 12.20
N ILE A 194 -1.46 0.10 12.93
CA ILE A 194 -1.91 1.29 13.66
C ILE A 194 -2.45 2.34 12.68
N LEU A 195 -1.76 2.55 11.55
CA LEU A 195 -2.20 3.52 10.56
C LEU A 195 -3.58 3.16 10.00
N GLU A 196 -3.79 1.91 9.59
CA GLU A 196 -5.09 1.46 9.09
C GLU A 196 -6.17 1.56 10.16
N PHE A 197 -5.84 1.24 11.42
CA PHE A 197 -6.74 1.44 12.55
C PHE A 197 -7.16 2.91 12.71
N VAL A 198 -6.21 3.85 12.71
CA VAL A 198 -6.48 5.29 12.83
C VAL A 198 -7.33 5.79 11.65
N LEU A 199 -6.97 5.41 10.42
CA LEU A 199 -7.70 5.82 9.22
C LEU A 199 -9.11 5.21 9.19
N SER A 200 -9.28 3.96 9.63
CA SER A 200 -10.58 3.34 9.76
C SER A 200 -11.44 4.02 10.82
N LEU A 201 -10.87 4.44 11.95
CA LEU A 201 -11.57 5.20 12.98
C LEU A 201 -12.08 6.52 12.41
N ILE A 202 -11.23 7.28 11.71
CA ILE A 202 -11.62 8.54 11.06
C ILE A 202 -12.72 8.31 10.04
N ARG A 203 -12.58 7.29 9.17
CA ARG A 203 -13.60 6.93 8.17
C ARG A 203 -14.95 6.63 8.83
N ASN A 204 -14.94 5.84 9.92
CA ASN A 204 -16.15 5.48 10.63
C ASN A 204 -16.81 6.70 11.29
N LEU A 205 -16.02 7.61 11.88
CA LEU A 205 -16.53 8.87 12.43
C LEU A 205 -17.16 9.75 11.35
N LEU A 206 -16.54 9.86 10.17
CA LEU A 206 -17.10 10.61 9.05
C LEU A 206 -18.39 9.96 8.52
N ALA A 207 -18.44 8.63 8.48
CA ALA A 207 -19.62 7.89 8.03
C ALA A 207 -20.83 8.09 8.95
N LEU A 208 -20.63 8.36 10.25
CA LEU A 208 -21.72 8.70 11.18
C LEU A 208 -22.40 10.04 10.86
N LEU A 209 -21.70 10.95 10.16
CA LEU A 209 -22.23 12.28 9.81
C LEU A 209 -23.04 12.29 8.52
N VAL A 210 -22.98 11.21 7.74
CA VAL A 210 -23.64 11.12 6.44
C VAL A 210 -24.85 10.20 6.55
N PRO A 211 -26.01 10.58 6.00
CA PRO A 211 -27.17 9.71 5.95
C PRO A 211 -26.81 8.36 5.36
N ALA A 212 -27.53 7.30 5.72
CA ALA A 212 -27.29 5.93 5.25
C ALA A 212 -27.54 5.71 3.73
N ASN A 213 -27.46 6.77 2.92
CA ASN A 213 -27.48 6.66 1.47
C ASN A 213 -26.19 6.02 0.94
N ILE A 214 -26.34 5.20 -0.09
CA ILE A 214 -25.23 4.42 -0.67
C ILE A 214 -24.15 5.34 -1.24
N VAL A 215 -24.55 6.49 -1.82
CA VAL A 215 -23.63 7.41 -2.49
C VAL A 215 -22.70 8.12 -1.50
N GLY A 216 -23.24 8.69 -0.42
CA GLY A 216 -22.45 9.46 0.54
C GLY A 216 -21.41 8.59 1.26
N TYR A 217 -21.81 7.39 1.69
CA TYR A 217 -20.88 6.41 2.27
C TYR A 217 -19.77 5.99 1.29
N SER A 218 -20.12 5.78 0.01
CA SER A 218 -19.16 5.42 -1.03
C SER A 218 -18.13 6.52 -1.28
N LEU A 219 -18.56 7.79 -1.30
CA LEU A 219 -17.66 8.93 -1.47
C LEU A 219 -16.72 9.12 -0.27
N ILE A 220 -17.21 8.97 0.97
CA ILE A 220 -16.34 8.98 2.16
C ILE A 220 -15.32 7.85 2.08
N THR A 221 -15.77 6.65 1.73
CA THR A 221 -14.88 5.48 1.63
C THR A 221 -13.82 5.67 0.56
N ALA A 222 -14.18 6.23 -0.60
CA ALA A 222 -13.24 6.55 -1.67
C ALA A 222 -12.24 7.64 -1.24
N PHE A 223 -12.71 8.69 -0.56
CA PHE A 223 -11.85 9.76 -0.05
C PHE A 223 -10.85 9.23 0.99
N SER A 224 -11.32 8.47 1.97
CA SER A 224 -10.45 7.83 2.97
C SER A 224 -9.45 6.89 2.32
N THR A 225 -9.85 6.11 1.31
CA THR A 225 -8.95 5.23 0.56
C THR A 225 -7.87 6.02 -0.16
N ALA A 226 -8.24 7.14 -0.81
CA ALA A 226 -7.27 8.02 -1.45
C ALA A 226 -6.29 8.60 -0.42
N VAL A 227 -6.76 9.04 0.76
CA VAL A 227 -5.86 9.48 1.85
C VAL A 227 -4.91 8.35 2.27
N SER A 228 -5.42 7.12 2.49
CA SER A 228 -4.60 5.97 2.87
C SER A 228 -3.48 5.70 1.89
N VAL A 229 -3.74 5.77 0.58
CA VAL A 229 -2.73 5.57 -0.47
C VAL A 229 -1.54 6.51 -0.29
N PHE A 230 -1.79 7.79 -0.04
CA PHE A 230 -0.73 8.80 0.09
C PHE A 230 0.00 8.70 1.43
N VAL A 231 -0.72 8.43 2.52
CA VAL A 231 -0.10 8.26 3.83
C VAL A 231 0.78 7.01 3.87
N ILE A 232 0.32 5.89 3.32
CA ILE A 232 1.12 4.65 3.21
C ILE A 232 2.35 4.89 2.31
N GLY A 233 2.18 5.56 1.17
CA GLY A 233 3.31 5.88 0.29
C GLY A 233 4.36 6.75 0.99
N ARG A 234 3.93 7.74 1.79
CA ARG A 234 4.84 8.57 2.60
C ARG A 234 5.54 7.76 3.66
N LEU A 235 4.80 6.89 4.36
CA LEU A 235 5.35 6.01 5.38
C LEU A 235 6.47 5.15 4.79
N PHE A 236 6.23 4.48 3.67
CA PHE A 236 7.23 3.65 3.00
C PHE A 236 8.47 4.46 2.57
N THR A 237 8.26 5.67 2.06
CA THR A 237 9.36 6.57 1.68
C THR A 237 10.22 6.95 2.89
N LEU A 238 9.60 7.31 4.02
CA LEU A 238 10.32 7.67 5.25
C LEU A 238 11.13 6.49 5.79
N TYR A 239 10.53 5.29 5.82
CA TYR A 239 11.22 4.08 6.22
C TYR A 239 12.39 3.76 5.29
N TYR A 240 12.20 3.91 3.97
CA TYR A 240 13.25 3.70 2.98
C TYR A 240 14.41 4.66 3.17
N ILE A 241 14.16 5.97 3.25
CA ILE A 241 15.22 6.97 3.45
C ILE A 241 15.98 6.68 4.74
N TYR A 242 15.27 6.41 5.83
CA TYR A 242 15.92 6.20 7.12
C TYR A 242 16.77 4.93 7.16
N TYR A 243 16.23 3.80 6.74
CA TYR A 243 16.90 2.51 6.89
C TYR A 243 17.76 2.10 5.69
N ALA A 244 17.34 2.41 4.46
CA ALA A 244 18.08 2.02 3.27
C ALA A 244 19.13 3.05 2.85
N LYS A 245 18.86 4.36 3.06
CA LYS A 245 19.74 5.43 2.58
C LYS A 245 20.67 6.00 3.66
N ILE A 246 20.13 6.32 4.83
CA ILE A 246 20.91 6.92 5.94
C ILE A 246 21.66 5.85 6.75
N ASN A 247 21.05 4.68 6.97
CA ASN A 247 21.66 3.61 7.78
C ASN A 247 21.65 2.23 7.09
N PRO A 248 22.29 2.08 5.91
CA PRO A 248 22.19 0.91 5.02
C PRO A 248 22.67 -0.44 5.61
N ARG A 249 23.17 -0.47 6.85
CA ARG A 249 23.62 -1.71 7.51
C ARG A 249 23.22 -1.81 8.99
N GLY A 250 22.41 -0.87 9.50
CA GLY A 250 22.08 -0.80 10.93
C GLY A 250 23.31 -0.61 11.84
N LEU A 251 24.46 -0.23 11.27
CA LEU A 251 25.74 -0.12 11.96
C LEU A 251 25.85 1.16 12.79
N VAL A 252 25.05 2.17 12.47
CA VAL A 252 25.00 3.41 13.27
C VAL A 252 23.83 3.30 14.24
N ARG A 253 24.14 3.15 15.53
CA ARG A 253 23.17 3.32 16.61
C ARG A 253 22.89 4.82 16.71
N ILE A 254 21.86 5.29 16.03
CA ILE A 254 21.44 6.69 16.12
C ILE A 254 20.75 6.86 17.48
N GLU A 255 21.53 7.18 18.50
CA GLU A 255 21.05 7.66 19.80
C GLU A 255 20.62 9.12 19.64
N GLY A 256 19.43 9.33 19.07
CA GLY A 256 18.84 10.64 18.86
C GLY A 256 17.32 10.55 18.79
N SER A 257 16.63 11.64 19.14
CA SER A 257 15.18 11.71 18.98
C SER A 257 14.83 11.70 17.49
N VAL A 258 13.63 11.24 17.13
CA VAL A 258 13.19 11.26 15.72
C VAL A 258 13.09 12.68 15.17
N PHE A 259 12.97 13.70 16.03
CA PHE A 259 13.07 15.10 15.62
C PHE A 259 14.48 15.43 15.13
N ASP A 260 15.52 14.95 15.83
CA ASP A 260 16.91 15.09 15.37
C ASP A 260 17.13 14.37 14.04
N ILE A 261 16.39 13.29 13.76
CA ILE A 261 16.43 12.60 12.46
C ILE A 261 15.74 13.42 11.38
N VAL A 262 14.61 14.08 11.67
CA VAL A 262 13.93 14.95 10.69
C VAL A 262 14.78 16.19 10.40
N ASP A 263 15.40 16.78 11.42
CA ASP A 263 16.31 17.91 11.26
C ASP A 263 17.64 17.49 10.62
N ASN A 264 18.14 16.27 10.89
CA ASN A 264 19.24 15.69 10.11
C ASN A 264 18.83 15.38 8.67
N ILE A 265 17.59 14.95 8.40
CA ILE A 265 17.09 14.79 7.03
C ILE A 265 17.06 16.15 6.33
N LYS A 266 16.65 17.23 7.02
CA LYS A 266 16.75 18.59 6.46
C LYS A 266 18.19 19.02 6.23
N HIS A 267 19.10 18.75 7.15
CA HIS A 267 20.53 19.04 6.96
C HIS A 267 21.14 18.22 5.81
N ILE A 268 20.79 16.95 5.69
CA ILE A 268 21.17 16.11 4.55
C ILE A 268 20.53 16.65 3.26
N GLN A 269 19.30 17.19 3.31
CA GLN A 269 18.68 17.86 2.17
C GLN A 269 19.44 19.12 1.77
N GLU A 270 19.88 19.95 2.72
CA GLU A 270 20.71 21.15 2.49
C GLU A 270 22.08 20.77 1.91
N GLU A 271 22.70 19.70 2.42
CA GLU A 271 23.99 19.21 1.96
C GLU A 271 23.92 18.58 0.56
N ILE A 272 22.82 17.87 0.24
CA ILE A 272 22.57 17.30 -1.09
C ILE A 272 22.13 18.38 -2.09
N SER A 273 21.35 19.40 -1.67
CA SER A 273 20.87 20.46 -2.56
C SER A 273 21.95 21.48 -2.91
N GLY A 274 23.04 21.54 -2.14
CA GLY A 274 24.12 22.51 -2.34
C GLY A 274 23.69 23.96 -2.08
N GLU A 275 22.56 24.18 -1.40
CA GLU A 275 22.12 25.53 -1.01
C GLU A 275 23.02 26.04 0.15
N PRO A 276 23.68 27.20 -0.01
CA PRO A 276 24.51 27.76 1.05
C PRO A 276 23.63 28.16 2.25
N ARG A 277 24.17 27.96 3.46
CA ARG A 277 23.54 28.34 4.72
C ARG A 277 23.45 29.87 4.82
N ASP A 278 22.23 30.39 4.88
CA ASP A 278 21.94 31.75 5.36
C ASP A 278 21.71 31.76 6.88
#